data_AF-A0A218P0Y7-F1
#
_entry.id   AF-A0A218P0Y7-F1
#
_cell.length_a   1.000
_cell.length_b   1.000
_cell.length_c   1.000
_cell.angle_alpha   90.00
_cell.angle_beta   90.00
_cell.angle_gamma   90.00
#
_symmetry.space_group_name_H-M   'P 1'
#
loop_
_entity.id
_entity.type
_entity.pdbx_description
1 polymer ?
#
loop_
_entity_poly.entity_id
_entity_poly.type
_entity_poly.pdbx_seq_one_letter_code
_entity_poly.pdbx_strand_id
1 'polypeptide(L)'
;MNEKFWAMLVVGLVIGGLLGYGLAPKGVSQAEYQSVEKKVSDLQSQLSDLQGKVQDYQSQVNQLQSEVSKYKAEAMALENRNYTVMIAYDGKVGYYLTDGNGRTLYYFAKDVPGSGKSACYGACAEKWPVFYTDKLVLPQGLKASDFSVITREDGKKQLAYKGWPLYYFFKDEKAGDINGEGVKGVWFVMKPDYTLMIAYKEGIGTYFVDPKGMALYYFAKDVNGSSVCYGDCAQKWPTFGPEHVSVPSTLDLADFSYVEREDGTYQLAYKGWPLYYFFKDEKPGDTNGEGVKDVWYVMKPDYAVMIAYKEGLGTYLTDDEGRTLYYFAKDSVNMSACTGGCLEKWPPFYRANPVAPSVIRGYFGELDANGTKFTTFRGYPLYYFFKDARRGETNGQGVKDVWFVVDPFNFP
;
A
#
# COMPACT_ATOMS: atom_id res chain seq x y z
N MET A 1 73.71 25.04 2.64
CA MET A 1 73.32 25.61 3.93
C MET A 1 73.03 24.47 4.88
N ASN A 2 73.73 24.44 6.01
CA ASN A 2 73.98 23.23 6.82
C ASN A 2 72.85 23.02 7.86
N GLU A 3 72.41 21.79 8.13
CA GLU A 3 71.36 21.50 9.13
C GLU A 3 71.70 22.03 10.53
N LYS A 4 72.99 22.11 10.85
CA LYS A 4 73.50 22.75 12.08
C LYS A 4 73.13 24.23 12.20
N PHE A 5 72.93 24.91 11.08
CA PHE A 5 72.54 26.31 11.02
C PHE A 5 71.07 26.50 11.42
N TRP A 6 70.19 25.62 10.93
CA TRP A 6 68.77 25.63 11.32
C TRP A 6 68.59 25.28 12.80
N ALA A 7 69.36 24.31 13.32
CA ALA A 7 69.32 23.95 14.74
C ALA A 7 69.76 25.09 15.67
N MET A 8 70.82 25.83 15.32
CA MET A 8 71.25 27.01 16.11
C MET A 8 70.25 28.16 16.03
N LEU A 9 69.58 28.33 14.88
CA LEU A 9 68.59 29.38 14.69
C LEU A 9 67.34 29.12 15.53
N VAL A 10 66.86 27.87 15.59
CA VAL A 10 65.71 27.45 16.42
C VAL A 10 66.03 27.59 17.91
N VAL A 11 67.23 27.22 18.36
CA VAL A 11 67.65 27.39 19.76
C VAL A 11 67.80 28.87 20.13
N GLY A 12 68.32 29.70 19.22
CA GLY A 12 68.40 31.16 19.42
C GLY A 12 67.03 31.83 19.55
N LEU A 13 66.05 31.39 18.74
CA LEU A 13 64.66 31.89 18.77
C LEU A 13 63.94 31.57 20.09
N VAL A 14 64.13 30.37 20.63
CA VAL A 14 63.52 29.93 21.90
C VAL A 14 64.10 30.69 23.10
N ILE A 15 65.39 31.06 23.05
CA ILE A 15 66.08 31.77 24.14
C ILE A 15 65.90 33.29 24.01
N GLY A 16 65.87 33.84 22.79
CA GLY A 16 65.71 35.27 22.52
C GLY A 16 64.33 35.84 22.89
N GLY A 17 63.28 35.03 22.73
CA GLY A 17 61.92 35.41 23.12
C GLY A 17 61.71 35.63 24.63
N LEU A 18 62.55 35.03 25.48
CA LEU A 18 62.46 35.14 26.95
C LEU A 18 63.26 36.33 27.52
N LEU A 19 64.16 36.95 26.74
CA LEU A 19 65.08 37.99 27.22
C LEU A 19 64.99 39.33 26.49
N GLY A 20 64.13 39.46 25.47
CA GLY A 20 63.86 40.76 24.82
C GLY A 20 65.02 41.33 23.98
N TYR A 21 66.07 40.55 23.70
CA TYR A 21 67.20 40.97 22.85
C TYR A 21 67.19 40.19 21.52
N GLY A 22 66.39 40.67 20.56
CA GLY A 22 66.30 40.09 19.21
C GLY A 22 67.44 40.55 18.29
N LEU A 23 68.69 40.20 18.57
CA LEU A 23 69.81 40.47 17.65
C LEU A 23 70.15 39.24 16.80
N ALA A 24 70.21 39.41 15.47
CA ALA A 24 70.47 38.32 14.54
C ALA A 24 71.86 37.67 14.75
N PRO A 25 71.99 36.34 14.56
CA PRO A 25 73.28 35.66 14.56
C PRO A 25 74.23 36.23 13.50
N LYS A 26 75.54 36.27 13.78
CA LYS A 26 76.56 36.75 12.83
C LYS A 26 76.46 36.03 11.48
N GLY A 27 76.32 36.80 10.40
CA GLY A 27 76.18 36.30 9.03
C GLY A 27 74.74 36.18 8.52
N VAL A 28 73.74 36.51 9.34
CA VAL A 28 72.31 36.60 8.96
C VAL A 28 71.87 38.05 9.06
N SER A 29 71.12 38.55 8.07
CA SER A 29 70.60 39.91 8.16
C SER A 29 69.51 40.00 9.23
N GLN A 30 69.45 41.15 9.91
CA GLN A 30 68.45 41.41 10.94
C GLN A 30 67.00 41.20 10.44
N ALA A 31 66.75 41.51 9.16
CA ALA A 31 65.46 41.33 8.52
C ALA A 31 65.10 39.85 8.31
N GLU A 32 66.07 39.00 7.94
CA GLU A 32 65.87 37.56 7.81
C GLU A 32 65.58 36.91 9.17
N TYR A 33 66.30 37.33 10.22
CA TYR A 33 66.07 36.84 11.58
C TYR A 33 64.65 37.19 12.07
N GLN A 34 64.23 38.45 11.96
CA GLN A 34 62.87 38.90 12.32
C GLN A 34 61.77 38.20 11.50
N SER A 35 62.01 37.93 10.22
CA SER A 35 61.09 37.17 9.36
C SER A 35 60.90 35.74 9.86
N VAL A 36 61.96 35.09 10.33
CA VAL A 36 61.87 33.75 10.93
C VAL A 36 61.21 33.80 12.31
N GLU A 37 61.50 34.79 13.16
CA GLU A 37 60.81 34.93 14.47
C GLU A 37 59.29 35.06 14.28
N LYS A 38 58.86 35.86 13.31
CA LYS A 38 57.45 36.01 12.97
C LYS A 38 56.82 34.68 12.54
N LYS A 39 57.49 33.93 11.65
CA LYS A 39 57.00 32.60 11.21
C LYS A 39 56.91 31.61 12.36
N VAL A 40 57.84 31.64 13.31
CA VAL A 40 57.79 30.76 14.50
C VAL A 40 56.63 31.14 15.40
N SER A 41 56.41 32.43 15.65
CA SER A 41 55.25 32.91 16.41
C SER A 41 53.92 32.52 15.73
N ASP A 42 53.81 32.71 14.41
CA ASP A 42 52.64 32.33 13.63
C ASP A 42 52.38 30.81 13.71
N LEU A 43 53.44 29.99 13.63
CA LEU A 43 53.34 28.52 13.78
C LEU A 43 52.96 28.10 15.20
N GLN A 44 53.44 28.79 16.24
CA GLN A 44 53.04 28.53 17.63
C GLN A 44 51.57 28.86 17.87
N SER A 45 51.08 29.95 17.29
CA SER A 45 49.66 30.31 17.30
C SER A 45 48.81 29.24 16.61
N GLN A 46 49.21 28.82 15.40
CA GLN A 46 48.54 27.73 14.68
C GLN A 46 48.55 26.41 15.46
N LEU A 47 49.64 26.09 16.16
CA LEU A 47 49.73 24.90 17.00
C LEU A 47 48.77 24.98 18.19
N SER A 48 48.66 26.13 18.84
CA SER A 48 47.70 26.37 19.92
C SER A 48 46.25 26.22 19.43
N ASP A 49 45.93 26.78 18.26
CA ASP A 49 44.61 26.64 17.64
C ASP A 49 44.29 25.17 17.30
N LEU A 50 45.27 24.43 16.77
CA LEU A 50 45.12 23.00 16.48
C LEU A 50 44.93 22.19 17.77
N GLN A 51 45.65 22.50 18.85
CA GLN A 51 45.46 21.86 20.15
C GLN A 51 44.05 22.11 20.70
N GLY A 52 43.54 23.33 20.57
CA GLY A 52 42.16 23.65 20.92
C GLY A 52 41.13 22.84 20.13
N LYS A 53 41.33 22.70 18.81
CA LYS A 53 40.47 21.86 17.96
C LYS A 53 40.53 20.38 18.35
N VAL A 54 41.71 19.87 18.70
CA VAL A 54 41.86 18.48 19.17
C VAL A 54 41.09 18.25 20.48
N GLN A 55 41.12 19.21 21.41
CA GLN A 55 40.34 19.13 22.66
C GLN A 55 38.82 19.18 22.41
N ASP A 56 38.38 20.02 21.48
CA ASP A 56 36.96 20.07 21.08
C ASP A 56 36.52 18.76 20.44
N TYR A 57 37.29 18.23 19.49
CA TYR A 57 37.01 16.92 18.89
C TYR A 57 37.02 15.79 19.92
N GLN A 58 37.93 15.81 20.90
CA GLN A 58 37.92 14.83 21.98
C GLN A 58 36.64 14.91 22.81
N SER A 59 36.12 16.11 23.04
CA SER A 59 34.86 16.33 23.76
C SER A 59 33.68 15.81 22.95
N GLN A 60 33.64 16.07 21.64
CA GLN A 60 32.61 15.53 20.74
C GLN A 60 32.65 14.00 20.69
N VAL A 61 33.84 13.40 20.62
CA VAL A 61 34.01 11.93 20.66
C VAL A 61 33.47 11.35 21.96
N ASN A 62 33.77 11.97 23.10
CA ASN A 62 33.25 11.51 24.39
C ASN A 62 31.72 11.58 24.47
N GLN A 63 31.12 12.64 23.92
CA GLN A 63 29.66 12.76 23.85
C GLN A 63 29.05 11.66 22.97
N LEU A 64 29.59 11.44 21.77
CA LEU A 64 29.14 10.38 20.87
C LEU A 64 29.30 8.99 21.50
N GLN A 65 30.39 8.74 22.22
CA GLN A 65 30.59 7.48 22.96
C GLN A 65 29.52 7.26 24.04
N SER A 66 29.09 8.33 24.72
CA SER A 66 27.98 8.27 25.68
C SER A 66 26.66 7.93 25.00
N GLU A 67 26.34 8.58 23.88
CA GLU A 67 25.13 8.31 23.09
C GLU A 67 25.12 6.87 22.55
N VAL A 68 26.24 6.40 22.00
CA VAL A 68 26.40 5.00 21.54
C VAL A 68 26.18 4.02 22.69
N SER A 69 26.72 4.32 23.88
CA SER A 69 26.54 3.47 25.06
C SER A 69 25.08 3.40 25.51
N LYS A 70 24.37 4.52 25.47
CA LYS A 70 22.93 4.58 25.74
C LYS A 70 22.14 3.73 24.74
N TYR A 71 22.34 3.94 23.44
CA TYR A 71 21.62 3.18 22.41
C TYR A 71 21.94 1.68 22.46
N LYS A 72 23.18 1.32 22.82
CA LYS A 72 23.56 -0.08 23.03
C LYS A 72 22.82 -0.70 24.22
N ALA A 73 22.65 0.02 25.32
CA ALA A 73 21.86 -0.44 26.47
C ALA A 73 20.37 -0.57 26.14
N GLU A 74 19.81 0.37 25.38
CA GLU A 74 18.42 0.31 24.89
C GLU A 74 18.21 -0.88 23.94
N ALA A 75 19.14 -1.12 23.01
CA ALA A 75 19.12 -2.28 22.11
C ALA A 75 19.22 -3.61 22.88
N MET A 76 20.12 -3.71 23.86
CA MET A 76 20.23 -4.89 24.73
C MET A 76 18.97 -5.13 25.58
N ALA A 77 18.30 -4.05 26.02
CA ALA A 77 17.03 -4.16 26.74
C ALA A 77 15.88 -4.60 25.82
N LEU A 78 15.93 -4.25 24.54
CA LEU A 78 15.02 -4.72 23.49
C LEU A 78 15.24 -6.20 23.15
N GLU A 79 16.50 -6.63 22.99
CA GLU A 79 16.86 -8.04 22.76
C GLU A 79 16.46 -8.95 23.94
N ASN A 80 16.53 -8.44 25.17
CA ASN A 80 16.12 -9.19 26.36
C ASN A 80 14.59 -9.20 26.60
N ARG A 81 13.81 -8.44 25.82
CA ARG A 81 12.35 -8.55 25.84
C ARG A 81 11.94 -9.64 24.88
N ASN A 82 11.65 -10.81 25.44
CA ASN A 82 11.04 -11.92 24.70
C ASN A 82 9.59 -11.56 24.33
N TYR A 83 9.42 -10.72 23.31
CA TYR A 83 8.13 -10.31 22.77
C TYR A 83 7.40 -11.53 22.24
N THR A 84 6.10 -11.62 22.49
CA THR A 84 5.30 -12.74 21.95
C THR A 84 4.66 -12.40 20.62
N VAL A 85 4.54 -11.11 20.32
CA VAL A 85 4.20 -10.58 19.00
C VAL A 85 5.20 -9.48 18.68
N MET A 86 5.72 -9.47 17.47
CA MET A 86 6.71 -8.49 17.00
C MET A 86 6.21 -7.78 15.73
N ILE A 87 6.90 -6.69 15.37
CA ILE A 87 6.79 -6.05 14.07
C ILE A 87 8.06 -6.39 13.29
N ALA A 88 7.91 -7.03 12.14
CA ALA A 88 8.97 -7.28 11.16
C ALA A 88 8.77 -6.37 9.93
N TYR A 89 9.77 -6.31 9.05
CA TYR A 89 9.71 -5.58 7.79
C TYR A 89 10.19 -6.46 6.64
N ASP A 90 9.48 -6.41 5.53
CA ASP A 90 9.86 -7.03 4.27
C ASP A 90 9.60 -6.06 3.12
N GLY A 91 10.46 -6.07 2.09
CA GLY A 91 10.37 -5.11 0.99
C GLY A 91 9.10 -5.23 0.13
N LYS A 92 8.42 -6.38 0.15
CA LYS A 92 7.19 -6.64 -0.61
C LYS A 92 5.94 -6.29 0.19
N VAL A 93 5.86 -6.68 1.47
CA VAL A 93 4.64 -6.49 2.29
C VAL A 93 4.71 -5.27 3.21
N GLY A 94 5.89 -4.67 3.40
CA GLY A 94 6.11 -3.56 4.34
C GLY A 94 6.23 -4.07 5.78
N TYR A 95 5.73 -3.31 6.74
CA TYR A 95 5.69 -3.73 8.15
C TYR A 95 4.59 -4.78 8.38
N TYR A 96 4.91 -5.85 9.09
CA TYR A 96 3.97 -6.92 9.39
C TYR A 96 4.17 -7.54 10.76
N LEU A 97 3.16 -8.25 11.24
CA LEU A 97 3.17 -8.93 12.52
C LEU A 97 3.78 -10.33 12.41
N THR A 98 4.63 -10.68 13.37
CA THR A 98 5.13 -12.04 13.60
C THR A 98 4.87 -12.47 15.04
N ASP A 99 5.01 -13.76 15.34
CA ASP A 99 5.23 -14.22 16.71
C ASP A 99 6.62 -13.80 17.24
N GLY A 100 6.94 -14.18 18.48
CA GLY A 100 8.24 -13.93 19.11
C GLY A 100 9.44 -14.66 18.49
N ASN A 101 9.18 -15.68 17.65
CA ASN A 101 10.22 -16.41 16.93
C ASN A 101 10.35 -15.90 15.48
N GLY A 102 9.67 -14.82 15.12
CA GLY A 102 9.69 -14.26 13.77
C GLY A 102 8.83 -15.01 12.75
N ARG A 103 7.92 -15.90 13.16
CA ARG A 103 6.97 -16.56 12.26
C ARG A 103 5.84 -15.60 11.90
N THR A 104 5.57 -15.44 10.62
CA THR A 104 4.57 -14.51 10.09
C THR A 104 3.16 -14.84 10.58
N LEU A 105 2.42 -13.79 10.95
CA LEU A 105 1.01 -13.86 11.30
C LEU A 105 0.14 -13.35 10.14
N TYR A 106 -0.95 -14.05 9.88
CA TYR A 106 -1.87 -13.81 8.77
C TYR A 106 -3.28 -13.52 9.28
N TYR A 107 -4.07 -12.82 8.45
CA TYR A 107 -5.52 -12.79 8.56
C TYR A 107 -6.19 -13.50 7.40
N PHE A 108 -7.43 -13.94 7.64
CA PHE A 108 -8.27 -14.61 6.65
C PHE A 108 -9.39 -13.68 6.20
N ALA A 109 -9.47 -13.36 4.92
CA ALA A 109 -10.47 -12.45 4.36
C ALA A 109 -11.92 -12.93 4.57
N LYS A 110 -12.13 -14.24 4.79
CA LYS A 110 -13.47 -14.79 5.08
C LYS A 110 -13.89 -14.63 6.55
N ASP A 111 -12.98 -14.23 7.43
CA ASP A 111 -13.34 -13.90 8.80
C ASP A 111 -13.96 -12.50 8.85
N VAL A 112 -14.93 -12.33 9.75
CA VAL A 112 -15.53 -11.02 10.02
C VAL A 112 -14.90 -10.46 11.29
N PRO A 113 -14.19 -9.32 11.24
CA PRO A 113 -13.49 -8.80 12.39
C PRO A 113 -14.45 -8.45 13.53
N GLY A 114 -14.06 -8.78 14.76
CA GLY A 114 -14.86 -8.53 15.95
C GLY A 114 -16.08 -9.45 16.13
N SER A 115 -16.31 -10.40 15.22
CA SER A 115 -17.41 -11.37 15.34
C SER A 115 -17.22 -12.40 16.46
N GLY A 116 -16.01 -12.53 17.00
CA GLY A 116 -15.63 -13.58 17.95
C GLY A 116 -15.62 -14.98 17.33
N LYS A 117 -15.58 -15.08 16.00
CA LYS A 117 -15.62 -16.34 15.25
C LYS A 117 -14.56 -16.36 14.14
N SER A 118 -14.34 -17.55 13.60
CA SER A 118 -13.47 -17.82 12.45
C SER A 118 -14.26 -18.65 11.44
N ALA A 119 -13.96 -18.55 10.15
CA ALA A 119 -14.45 -19.42 9.09
C ALA A 119 -13.49 -20.59 8.78
N CYS A 120 -12.33 -20.63 9.42
CA CYS A 120 -11.28 -21.62 9.15
C CYS A 120 -11.25 -22.72 10.21
N TYR A 121 -11.87 -23.86 9.93
CA TYR A 121 -11.88 -25.06 10.78
C TYR A 121 -11.45 -26.32 10.01
N GLY A 122 -11.20 -27.42 10.72
CA GLY A 122 -10.83 -28.72 10.14
C GLY A 122 -9.59 -28.62 9.25
N ALA A 123 -9.68 -29.14 8.03
CA ALA A 123 -8.59 -29.11 7.05
C ALA A 123 -8.06 -27.70 6.74
N CYS A 124 -8.88 -26.65 6.92
CA CYS A 124 -8.40 -25.28 6.81
C CYS A 124 -7.38 -24.97 7.91
N ALA A 125 -7.72 -25.27 9.17
CA ALA A 125 -6.87 -24.99 10.34
C ALA A 125 -5.63 -25.90 10.41
N GLU A 126 -5.59 -27.00 9.67
CA GLU A 126 -4.36 -27.80 9.48
C GLU A 126 -3.34 -27.07 8.59
N LYS A 127 -3.82 -26.32 7.59
CA LYS A 127 -2.97 -25.52 6.68
C LYS A 127 -2.72 -24.12 7.22
N TRP A 128 -3.64 -23.63 8.05
CA TRP A 128 -3.58 -22.32 8.69
C TRP A 128 -3.76 -22.47 10.20
N PRO A 129 -2.74 -22.97 10.92
CA PRO A 129 -2.84 -23.13 12.37
C PRO A 129 -3.13 -21.81 13.06
N VAL A 130 -3.96 -21.83 14.09
CA VAL A 130 -4.29 -20.63 14.87
C VAL A 130 -3.06 -20.12 15.63
N PHE A 131 -2.93 -18.81 15.75
CA PHE A 131 -1.96 -18.19 16.66
C PHE A 131 -2.59 -17.88 18.01
N TYR A 132 -1.92 -18.26 19.09
CA TYR A 132 -2.29 -17.92 20.46
C TYR A 132 -1.06 -17.91 21.38
N THR A 133 -1.07 -17.02 22.37
CA THR A 133 -0.13 -16.98 23.50
C THR A 133 -0.90 -16.60 24.77
N ASP A 134 -0.56 -17.21 25.90
CA ASP A 134 -1.18 -16.88 27.20
C ASP A 134 -0.72 -15.53 27.76
N LYS A 135 0.49 -15.10 27.40
CA LYS A 135 1.07 -13.84 27.85
C LYS A 135 1.39 -12.98 26.64
N LEU A 136 0.71 -11.84 26.53
CA LEU A 136 0.96 -10.88 25.47
C LEU A 136 2.06 -9.90 25.90
N VAL A 137 3.22 -10.00 25.26
CA VAL A 137 4.35 -9.06 25.44
C VAL A 137 4.61 -8.39 24.10
N LEU A 138 4.44 -7.06 24.05
CA LEU A 138 4.40 -6.29 22.82
C LEU A 138 5.53 -5.26 22.75
N PRO A 139 6.13 -5.03 21.57
CA PRO A 139 7.03 -3.90 21.34
C PRO A 139 6.26 -2.58 21.34
N GLN A 140 7.02 -1.48 21.38
CA GLN A 140 6.48 -0.16 21.11
C GLN A 140 5.85 -0.13 19.70
N GLY A 141 4.70 0.54 19.58
CA GLY A 141 3.94 0.63 18.33
C GLY A 141 2.73 -0.30 18.28
N LEU A 142 2.69 -1.35 19.11
CA LEU A 142 1.50 -2.18 19.30
C LEU A 142 0.84 -1.86 20.64
N LYS A 143 -0.49 -1.89 20.69
CA LYS A 143 -1.27 -1.69 21.90
C LYS A 143 -1.97 -2.97 22.29
N ALA A 144 -1.93 -3.33 23.57
CA ALA A 144 -2.65 -4.50 24.08
C ALA A 144 -4.16 -4.42 23.83
N SER A 145 -4.73 -3.21 23.79
CA SER A 145 -6.15 -2.97 23.47
C SER A 145 -6.55 -3.34 22.05
N ASP A 146 -5.58 -3.47 21.13
CA ASP A 146 -5.84 -3.91 19.76
C ASP A 146 -5.93 -5.44 19.67
N PHE A 147 -5.58 -6.17 20.74
CA PHE A 147 -5.64 -7.62 20.77
C PHE A 147 -6.84 -8.11 21.59
N SER A 148 -7.47 -9.18 21.11
CA SER A 148 -8.53 -9.90 21.82
C SER A 148 -8.35 -11.40 21.70
N VAL A 149 -8.93 -12.17 22.62
CA VAL A 149 -8.92 -13.63 22.58
C VAL A 149 -10.27 -14.13 22.12
N ILE A 150 -10.28 -14.95 21.09
CA ILE A 150 -11.44 -15.70 20.62
C ILE A 150 -11.36 -17.11 21.22
N THR A 151 -12.46 -17.55 21.83
CA THR A 151 -12.64 -18.98 22.16
C THR A 151 -13.43 -19.60 21.02
N ARG A 152 -12.75 -20.44 20.24
CA ARG A 152 -13.31 -21.06 19.04
C ARG A 152 -14.27 -22.20 19.40
N GLU A 153 -15.15 -22.54 18.47
CA GLU A 153 -16.10 -23.66 18.63
C GLU A 153 -15.41 -25.02 18.81
N ASP A 154 -14.16 -25.17 18.32
CA ASP A 154 -13.31 -26.34 18.52
C ASP A 154 -12.57 -26.35 19.88
N GLY A 155 -12.87 -25.39 20.75
CA GLY A 155 -12.27 -25.23 22.08
C GLY A 155 -10.89 -24.57 22.10
N LYS A 156 -10.26 -24.34 20.94
CA LYS A 156 -8.96 -23.67 20.88
C LYS A 156 -9.13 -22.17 21.14
N LYS A 157 -8.17 -21.59 21.85
CA LYS A 157 -8.03 -20.14 21.92
C LYS A 157 -7.25 -19.62 20.72
N GLN A 158 -7.59 -18.43 20.26
CA GLN A 158 -6.93 -17.74 19.15
C GLN A 158 -6.87 -16.26 19.46
N LEU A 159 -5.74 -15.62 19.20
CA LEU A 159 -5.63 -14.16 19.26
C LEU A 159 -6.18 -13.54 17.98
N ALA A 160 -6.82 -12.38 18.15
CA ALA A 160 -7.22 -11.52 17.05
C ALA A 160 -6.62 -10.13 17.22
N TYR A 161 -6.13 -9.53 16.13
CA TYR A 161 -5.61 -8.17 16.09
C TYR A 161 -6.61 -7.26 15.38
N LYS A 162 -7.01 -6.17 16.03
CA LYS A 162 -8.09 -5.27 15.60
C LYS A 162 -9.37 -6.03 15.20
N GLY A 163 -9.64 -7.13 15.91
CA GLY A 163 -10.79 -8.01 15.68
C GLY A 163 -10.57 -9.12 14.65
N TRP A 164 -9.50 -9.08 13.85
CA TRP A 164 -9.18 -10.10 12.84
C TRP A 164 -8.42 -11.28 13.46
N PRO A 165 -8.92 -12.54 13.35
CA PRO A 165 -8.23 -13.71 13.89
C PRO A 165 -6.85 -13.92 13.23
N LEU A 166 -5.85 -14.28 14.04
CA LEU A 166 -4.46 -14.46 13.61
C LEU A 166 -4.12 -15.92 13.38
N TYR A 167 -3.42 -16.19 12.28
CA TYR A 167 -3.02 -17.54 11.86
C TYR A 167 -1.54 -17.59 11.50
N TYR A 168 -0.98 -18.79 11.59
CA TYR A 168 0.23 -19.19 10.91
C TYR A 168 -0.09 -19.79 9.55
N PHE A 169 0.93 -19.97 8.71
CA PHE A 169 0.84 -20.79 7.51
C PHE A 169 1.75 -22.02 7.59
N PHE A 170 1.25 -23.19 7.20
CA PHE A 170 1.99 -24.45 7.37
C PHE A 170 3.25 -24.58 6.50
N LYS A 171 3.40 -23.76 5.44
CA LYS A 171 4.60 -23.75 4.59
C LYS A 171 5.63 -22.70 5.00
N ASP A 172 5.40 -21.97 6.08
CA ASP A 172 6.41 -21.08 6.65
C ASP A 172 7.25 -21.90 7.64
N GLU A 173 8.47 -22.23 7.19
CA GLU A 173 9.40 -23.10 7.90
C GLU A 173 10.42 -22.31 8.71
N LYS A 174 10.67 -21.04 8.34
CA LYS A 174 11.67 -20.16 8.95
C LYS A 174 11.08 -18.80 9.31
N ALA A 175 11.74 -18.13 10.23
CA ALA A 175 11.44 -16.74 10.56
C ALA A 175 11.54 -15.86 9.31
N GLY A 176 10.55 -14.99 9.10
CA GLY A 176 10.45 -14.12 7.94
C GLY A 176 9.87 -14.75 6.67
N ASP A 177 9.56 -16.06 6.67
CA ASP A 177 8.82 -16.65 5.55
C ASP A 177 7.42 -16.00 5.46
N ILE A 178 7.07 -15.51 4.26
CA ILE A 178 5.76 -14.89 3.98
C ILE A 178 4.97 -15.67 2.91
N ASN A 179 5.16 -16.99 2.82
CA ASN A 179 4.66 -17.81 1.71
C ASN A 179 3.12 -17.90 1.65
N GLY A 180 2.43 -17.49 2.72
CA GLY A 180 0.97 -17.42 2.78
C GLY A 180 0.35 -16.19 2.11
N GLU A 181 1.15 -15.17 1.76
CA GLU A 181 0.64 -13.91 1.20
C GLU A 181 -0.07 -14.13 -0.13
N GLY A 182 -1.34 -13.74 -0.20
CA GLY A 182 -2.18 -13.84 -1.39
C GLY A 182 -2.67 -15.24 -1.73
N VAL A 183 -2.46 -16.25 -0.87
CA VAL A 183 -2.89 -17.62 -1.16
C VAL A 183 -4.41 -17.66 -1.42
N LYS A 184 -4.79 -18.09 -2.63
CA LYS A 184 -6.18 -18.12 -3.13
C LYS A 184 -6.91 -16.77 -3.08
N GLY A 185 -6.19 -15.65 -2.97
CA GLY A 185 -6.77 -14.30 -2.88
C GLY A 185 -7.53 -14.02 -1.59
N VAL A 186 -7.38 -14.84 -0.54
CA VAL A 186 -8.14 -14.68 0.72
C VAL A 186 -7.26 -14.76 1.98
N TRP A 187 -5.95 -14.97 1.83
CA TRP A 187 -5.01 -15.01 2.94
C TRP A 187 -3.96 -13.93 2.77
N PHE A 188 -3.72 -13.17 3.82
CA PHE A 188 -2.88 -11.98 3.75
C PHE A 188 -2.10 -11.82 5.04
N VAL A 189 -0.85 -11.37 4.92
CA VAL A 189 0.02 -11.03 6.04
C VAL A 189 -0.68 -9.95 6.89
N MET A 190 -0.69 -10.12 8.21
CA MET A 190 -1.29 -9.11 9.08
C MET A 190 -0.33 -7.92 9.23
N LYS A 191 -0.74 -6.75 8.74
CA LYS A 191 0.00 -5.50 8.90
C LYS A 191 -0.59 -4.66 10.03
N PRO A 192 0.23 -4.00 10.86
CA PRO A 192 -0.27 -3.13 11.93
C PRO A 192 -0.94 -1.86 11.40
N ASP A 193 -0.60 -1.46 10.18
CA ASP A 193 -0.84 -0.13 9.58
C ASP A 193 -1.82 -0.15 8.40
N TYR A 194 -2.54 -1.24 8.16
CA TYR A 194 -3.55 -1.29 7.09
C TYR A 194 -4.49 -0.08 7.16
N THR A 195 -4.72 0.57 6.01
CA THR A 195 -5.79 1.55 5.84
C THR A 195 -6.92 1.02 4.98
N LEU A 196 -6.64 0.05 4.11
CA LEU A 196 -7.63 -0.70 3.35
C LEU A 196 -7.23 -2.19 3.33
N MET A 197 -8.21 -3.07 3.50
CA MET A 197 -8.06 -4.53 3.57
C MET A 197 -8.99 -5.22 2.56
N ILE A 198 -8.78 -6.52 2.35
CA ILE A 198 -9.65 -7.35 1.52
C ILE A 198 -10.46 -8.28 2.42
N ALA A 199 -11.78 -8.21 2.32
CA ALA A 199 -12.70 -9.17 2.91
C ALA A 199 -13.32 -10.05 1.81
N TYR A 200 -14.00 -11.12 2.21
CA TYR A 200 -14.71 -12.02 1.33
C TYR A 200 -16.11 -12.32 1.88
N LYS A 201 -17.11 -12.30 1.00
CA LYS A 201 -18.49 -12.68 1.33
C LYS A 201 -19.07 -13.52 0.21
N GLU A 202 -19.71 -14.64 0.55
CA GLU A 202 -20.42 -15.44 -0.44
C GLU A 202 -21.50 -14.60 -1.13
N GLY A 203 -21.65 -14.76 -2.45
CA GLY A 203 -22.51 -13.89 -3.25
C GLY A 203 -21.82 -12.63 -3.79
N ILE A 204 -20.90 -12.04 -3.03
CA ILE A 204 -20.15 -10.84 -3.41
C ILE A 204 -18.79 -11.20 -4.03
N GLY A 205 -18.03 -12.12 -3.40
CA GLY A 205 -16.63 -12.36 -3.71
C GLY A 205 -15.71 -11.58 -2.78
N THR A 206 -14.48 -11.30 -3.23
CA THR A 206 -13.55 -10.41 -2.53
C THR A 206 -13.95 -8.96 -2.71
N TYR A 207 -13.82 -8.15 -1.67
CA TYR A 207 -14.16 -6.74 -1.70
C TYR A 207 -13.33 -5.92 -0.72
N PHE A 208 -13.26 -4.62 -0.95
CA PHE A 208 -12.54 -3.70 -0.08
C PHE A 208 -13.32 -3.37 1.18
N VAL A 209 -12.58 -3.36 2.28
CA VAL A 209 -13.04 -2.89 3.57
C VAL A 209 -12.00 -1.99 4.21
N ASP A 210 -12.42 -1.14 5.14
CA ASP A 210 -11.49 -0.50 6.06
C ASP A 210 -10.94 -1.51 7.10
N PRO A 211 -10.00 -1.13 7.99
CA PRO A 211 -9.42 -2.06 8.96
C PRO A 211 -10.42 -2.59 9.99
N LYS A 212 -11.57 -1.92 10.16
CA LYS A 212 -12.66 -2.38 11.02
C LYS A 212 -13.57 -3.37 10.29
N GLY A 213 -13.40 -3.57 8.99
CA GLY A 213 -14.20 -4.48 8.17
C GLY A 213 -15.47 -3.85 7.59
N MET A 214 -15.56 -2.52 7.55
CA MET A 214 -16.68 -1.81 6.90
C MET A 214 -16.48 -1.78 5.39
N ALA A 215 -17.50 -2.17 4.63
CA ALA A 215 -17.43 -2.27 3.17
C ALA A 215 -17.26 -0.90 2.49
N LEU A 216 -16.49 -0.90 1.41
CA LEU A 216 -16.31 0.25 0.53
C LEU A 216 -17.03 0.02 -0.81
N TYR A 217 -17.52 1.11 -1.40
CA TYR A 217 -18.35 1.13 -2.59
C TYR A 217 -17.82 2.10 -3.63
N TYR A 218 -18.22 1.89 -4.89
CA TYR A 218 -18.10 2.89 -5.94
C TYR A 218 -19.47 3.33 -6.44
N PHE A 219 -19.50 4.54 -7.02
CA PHE A 219 -20.68 5.14 -7.60
C PHE A 219 -20.59 5.11 -9.13
N ALA A 220 -21.52 4.44 -9.80
CA ALA A 220 -21.52 4.30 -11.26
C ALA A 220 -21.61 5.65 -12.02
N LYS A 221 -22.09 6.70 -11.37
CA LYS A 221 -22.17 8.05 -11.95
C LYS A 221 -20.86 8.84 -11.88
N ASP A 222 -19.89 8.36 -11.11
CA ASP A 222 -18.59 9.00 -11.04
C ASP A 222 -17.78 8.65 -12.29
N VAL A 223 -17.17 9.65 -12.91
CA VAL A 223 -16.41 9.48 -14.15
C VAL A 223 -15.04 10.14 -14.01
N ASN A 224 -14.02 9.44 -14.50
CA ASN A 224 -12.65 9.95 -14.61
C ASN A 224 -12.07 10.56 -13.31
N GLY A 225 -12.30 9.91 -12.16
CA GLY A 225 -11.81 10.41 -10.87
C GLY A 225 -12.54 11.64 -10.35
N SER A 226 -13.71 11.99 -10.88
CA SER A 226 -14.56 13.06 -10.34
C SER A 226 -15.82 12.48 -9.69
N SER A 227 -16.15 12.99 -8.51
CA SER A 227 -17.38 12.65 -7.81
C SER A 227 -18.50 13.62 -8.17
N VAL A 228 -19.73 13.12 -8.37
CA VAL A 228 -20.96 13.94 -8.41
C VAL A 228 -21.79 13.82 -7.13
N CYS A 229 -21.27 13.11 -6.12
CA CYS A 229 -21.95 12.85 -4.85
C CYS A 229 -21.57 13.90 -3.80
N TYR A 230 -22.42 14.92 -3.62
CA TYR A 230 -22.25 15.97 -2.61
C TYR A 230 -23.56 16.18 -1.80
N GLY A 231 -23.48 16.96 -0.72
CA GLY A 231 -24.64 17.27 0.12
C GLY A 231 -25.31 16.01 0.70
N ASP A 232 -26.62 15.88 0.52
CA ASP A 232 -27.40 14.72 0.98
C ASP A 232 -26.89 13.37 0.43
N CYS A 233 -26.25 13.38 -0.74
CA CYS A 233 -25.61 12.18 -1.28
C CYS A 233 -24.46 11.75 -0.37
N ALA A 234 -23.54 12.66 -0.05
CA ALA A 234 -22.37 12.38 0.78
C ALA A 234 -22.72 12.08 2.25
N GLN A 235 -23.89 12.52 2.74
CA GLN A 235 -24.38 12.10 4.05
C GLN A 235 -24.77 10.61 4.07
N LYS A 236 -25.33 10.10 2.96
CA LYS A 236 -25.71 8.69 2.83
C LYS A 236 -24.54 7.82 2.35
N TRP A 237 -23.61 8.42 1.63
CA TRP A 237 -22.42 7.78 1.10
C TRP A 237 -21.19 8.59 1.51
N PRO A 238 -20.75 8.51 2.78
CA PRO A 238 -19.57 9.23 3.24
C PRO A 238 -18.33 8.83 2.43
N THR A 239 -17.44 9.78 2.20
CA THR A 239 -16.20 9.52 1.46
C THR A 239 -15.24 8.68 2.28
N PHE A 240 -14.44 7.86 1.59
CA PHE A 240 -13.31 7.15 2.18
C PHE A 240 -12.00 7.76 1.66
N GLY A 241 -11.17 8.26 2.57
CA GLY A 241 -9.91 8.92 2.24
C GLY A 241 -8.96 8.90 3.44
N PRO A 242 -8.19 7.82 3.65
CA PRO A 242 -7.16 7.81 4.67
C PRO A 242 -6.03 8.79 4.32
N GLU A 243 -5.23 9.23 5.28
CA GLU A 243 -4.08 10.12 5.02
C GLU A 243 -2.97 9.43 4.21
N HIS A 244 -2.83 8.12 4.35
CA HIS A 244 -1.88 7.29 3.63
C HIS A 244 -2.53 5.96 3.20
N VAL A 245 -1.99 5.37 2.14
CA VAL A 245 -2.48 4.09 1.60
C VAL A 245 -1.57 2.97 2.08
N SER A 246 -2.09 2.05 2.90
CA SER A 246 -1.45 0.77 3.22
C SER A 246 -2.44 -0.34 2.92
N VAL A 247 -2.07 -1.18 1.95
CA VAL A 247 -2.92 -2.22 1.36
C VAL A 247 -2.18 -3.56 1.29
N PRO A 248 -2.88 -4.68 1.04
CA PRO A 248 -2.24 -5.97 0.80
C PRO A 248 -1.29 -5.91 -0.41
N SER A 249 -0.20 -6.69 -0.38
CA SER A 249 0.83 -6.63 -1.45
C SER A 249 0.36 -7.22 -2.79
N THR A 250 -0.82 -7.84 -2.79
CA THR A 250 -1.49 -8.32 -4.00
C THR A 250 -2.16 -7.21 -4.81
N LEU A 251 -2.21 -5.99 -4.28
CA LEU A 251 -2.73 -4.81 -4.98
C LEU A 251 -1.57 -3.93 -5.44
N ASP A 252 -1.72 -3.32 -6.61
CA ASP A 252 -0.78 -2.31 -7.09
C ASP A 252 -1.12 -0.95 -6.48
N LEU A 253 -0.14 -0.30 -5.84
CA LEU A 253 -0.32 1.05 -5.32
C LEU A 253 -0.58 2.07 -6.44
N ALA A 254 -0.15 1.79 -7.67
CA ALA A 254 -0.40 2.66 -8.83
C ALA A 254 -1.88 2.69 -9.25
N ASP A 255 -2.69 1.70 -8.83
CA ASP A 255 -4.13 1.71 -9.05
C ASP A 255 -4.86 2.71 -8.12
N PHE A 256 -4.17 3.22 -7.09
CA PHE A 256 -4.77 4.15 -6.12
C PHE A 256 -4.39 5.59 -6.44
N SER A 257 -5.37 6.48 -6.35
CA SER A 257 -5.18 7.92 -6.48
C SER A 257 -6.05 8.67 -5.49
N TYR A 258 -5.73 9.93 -5.23
CA TYR A 258 -6.61 10.81 -4.47
C TYR A 258 -7.34 11.76 -5.41
N VAL A 259 -8.64 11.87 -5.18
CA VAL A 259 -9.51 12.86 -5.79
C VAL A 259 -9.60 14.03 -4.84
N GLU A 260 -9.12 15.20 -5.27
CA GLU A 260 -9.40 16.46 -4.60
C GLU A 260 -10.84 16.86 -4.87
N ARG A 261 -11.61 17.08 -3.81
CA ARG A 261 -13.02 17.43 -3.87
C ARG A 261 -13.20 18.96 -3.83
N GLU A 262 -14.36 19.44 -4.25
CA GLU A 262 -14.66 20.88 -4.28
C GLU A 262 -14.54 21.59 -2.92
N ASP A 263 -14.72 20.85 -1.83
CA ASP A 263 -14.57 21.32 -0.45
C ASP A 263 -13.13 21.27 0.08
N GLY A 264 -12.16 20.88 -0.76
CA GLY A 264 -10.75 20.74 -0.41
C GLY A 264 -10.42 19.44 0.34
N THR A 265 -11.39 18.55 0.55
CA THR A 265 -11.13 17.22 1.11
C THR A 265 -10.59 16.27 0.05
N TYR A 266 -9.87 15.23 0.48
CA TYR A 266 -9.37 14.19 -0.41
C TYR A 266 -10.16 12.90 -0.21
N GLN A 267 -10.46 12.23 -1.32
CA GLN A 267 -11.10 10.92 -1.34
C GLN A 267 -10.22 9.94 -2.10
N LEU A 268 -10.04 8.74 -1.55
CA LEU A 268 -9.30 7.69 -2.22
C LEU A 268 -10.13 7.14 -3.38
N ALA A 269 -9.49 6.94 -4.53
CA ALA A 269 -10.04 6.25 -5.67
C ALA A 269 -9.22 5.00 -5.99
N TYR A 270 -9.90 3.96 -6.48
CA TYR A 270 -9.28 2.75 -7.00
C TYR A 270 -9.58 2.63 -8.49
N LYS A 271 -8.55 2.54 -9.34
CA LYS A 271 -8.65 2.58 -10.80
C LYS A 271 -9.56 3.72 -11.28
N GLY A 272 -9.38 4.91 -10.70
CA GLY A 272 -10.15 6.11 -11.03
C GLY A 272 -11.62 6.15 -10.55
N TRP A 273 -12.05 5.19 -9.73
CA TRP A 273 -13.37 5.19 -9.08
C TRP A 273 -13.26 5.64 -7.62
N PRO A 274 -13.90 6.76 -7.23
CA PRO A 274 -13.90 7.21 -5.83
C PRO A 274 -14.57 6.19 -4.89
N LEU A 275 -13.99 6.02 -3.70
CA LEU A 275 -14.44 5.04 -2.70
C LEU A 275 -15.30 5.67 -1.62
N TYR A 276 -16.41 5.01 -1.28
CA TYR A 276 -17.38 5.50 -0.31
C TYR A 276 -17.72 4.44 0.73
N TYR A 277 -18.10 4.89 1.92
CA TYR A 277 -18.88 4.13 2.88
C TYR A 277 -20.37 4.18 2.53
N PHE A 278 -21.18 3.38 3.23
CA PHE A 278 -22.63 3.46 3.18
C PHE A 278 -23.24 3.61 4.58
N PHE A 279 -24.12 4.59 4.76
CA PHE A 279 -24.65 4.94 6.09
C PHE A 279 -25.51 3.86 6.76
N LYS A 280 -25.99 2.85 6.01
CA LYS A 280 -26.74 1.71 6.57
C LYS A 280 -25.88 0.47 6.81
N ASP A 281 -24.57 0.53 6.59
CA ASP A 281 -23.67 -0.50 7.06
C ASP A 281 -23.32 -0.16 8.51
N GLU A 282 -23.82 -0.96 9.44
CA GLU A 282 -23.70 -0.69 10.89
C GLU A 282 -22.59 -1.52 11.52
N LYS A 283 -22.22 -2.64 10.89
CA LYS A 283 -21.23 -3.58 11.39
C LYS A 283 -20.35 -4.17 10.28
N PRO A 284 -19.20 -4.74 10.65
CA PRO A 284 -18.31 -5.37 9.69
C PRO A 284 -18.99 -6.49 8.90
N GLY A 285 -18.73 -6.55 7.60
CA GLY A 285 -19.33 -7.53 6.68
C GLY A 285 -20.74 -7.18 6.16
N ASP A 286 -21.35 -6.09 6.63
CA ASP A 286 -22.51 -5.52 5.95
C ASP A 286 -22.11 -5.07 4.54
N THR A 287 -23.01 -5.32 3.59
CA THR A 287 -22.86 -4.91 2.18
C THR A 287 -24.18 -4.35 1.68
N ASN A 288 -24.88 -3.58 2.52
CA ASN A 288 -26.28 -3.20 2.30
C ASN A 288 -26.43 -2.16 1.18
N GLY A 289 -25.32 -1.58 0.72
CA GLY A 289 -25.27 -0.63 -0.39
C GLY A 289 -25.22 -1.27 -1.78
N GLU A 290 -25.00 -2.59 -1.87
CA GLU A 290 -24.88 -3.29 -3.15
C GLU A 290 -26.18 -3.19 -3.96
N GLY A 291 -26.09 -2.63 -5.17
CA GLY A 291 -27.23 -2.47 -6.09
C GLY A 291 -28.20 -1.35 -5.70
N VAL A 292 -27.89 -0.49 -4.73
CA VAL A 292 -28.81 0.60 -4.34
C VAL A 292 -29.04 1.53 -5.54
N LYS A 293 -30.30 1.61 -5.97
CA LYS A 293 -30.75 2.41 -7.13
C LYS A 293 -30.01 2.11 -8.43
N ASP A 294 -29.49 0.88 -8.58
CA ASP A 294 -28.78 0.44 -9.78
C ASP A 294 -27.53 1.25 -10.14
N VAL A 295 -26.97 1.98 -9.16
CA VAL A 295 -25.79 2.85 -9.36
C VAL A 295 -24.74 2.77 -8.27
N TRP A 296 -24.98 2.02 -7.18
CA TRP A 296 -24.01 1.83 -6.10
C TRP A 296 -23.64 0.37 -5.97
N TYR A 297 -22.33 0.10 -5.89
CA TYR A 297 -21.81 -1.26 -5.93
C TYR A 297 -20.60 -1.39 -5.02
N VAL A 298 -20.48 -2.52 -4.34
CA VAL A 298 -19.33 -2.87 -3.52
C VAL A 298 -18.08 -2.82 -4.39
N MET A 299 -17.02 -2.16 -3.94
CA MET A 299 -15.75 -2.13 -4.67
C MET A 299 -14.99 -3.43 -4.48
N LYS A 300 -14.55 -4.02 -5.59
CA LYS A 300 -13.77 -5.27 -5.61
C LYS A 300 -12.39 -5.01 -6.22
N PRO A 301 -11.34 -5.70 -5.73
CA PRO A 301 -10.00 -5.60 -6.30
C PRO A 301 -9.89 -6.20 -7.71
N ASP A 302 -10.81 -7.09 -8.07
CA ASP A 302 -10.68 -8.00 -9.20
C ASP A 302 -11.80 -7.87 -10.23
N TYR A 303 -12.50 -6.73 -10.26
CA TYR A 303 -13.49 -6.47 -11.31
C TYR A 303 -12.89 -6.70 -12.70
N ALA A 304 -13.66 -7.36 -13.56
CA ALA A 304 -13.40 -7.50 -14.99
C ALA A 304 -14.45 -6.74 -15.82
N VAL A 305 -15.65 -6.58 -15.25
CA VAL A 305 -16.75 -5.79 -15.82
C VAL A 305 -17.34 -4.93 -14.71
N MET A 306 -17.61 -3.66 -15.02
CA MET A 306 -18.20 -2.68 -14.10
C MET A 306 -19.46 -2.07 -14.70
N ILE A 307 -20.28 -1.43 -13.85
CA ILE A 307 -21.46 -0.68 -14.29
C ILE A 307 -21.14 0.81 -14.17
N ALA A 308 -21.25 1.51 -15.29
CA ALA A 308 -21.15 2.95 -15.37
C ALA A 308 -22.52 3.56 -15.69
N TYR A 309 -22.64 4.88 -15.56
CA TYR A 309 -23.84 5.63 -15.89
C TYR A 309 -23.48 6.90 -16.66
N LYS A 310 -24.28 7.22 -17.68
CA LYS A 310 -24.15 8.46 -18.46
C LYS A 310 -25.52 9.08 -18.67
N GLU A 311 -25.63 10.38 -18.40
CA GLU A 311 -26.87 11.12 -18.63
C GLU A 311 -27.31 11.03 -20.10
N GLY A 312 -28.61 10.84 -20.33
CA GLY A 312 -29.18 10.62 -21.66
C GLY A 312 -29.00 9.19 -22.22
N LEU A 313 -28.07 8.40 -21.67
CA LEU A 313 -27.83 7.02 -22.09
C LEU A 313 -28.34 5.98 -21.07
N GLY A 314 -28.22 6.27 -19.78
CA GLY A 314 -28.53 5.35 -18.69
C GLY A 314 -27.31 4.55 -18.22
N THR A 315 -27.56 3.39 -17.64
CA THR A 315 -26.53 2.45 -17.18
C THR A 315 -25.92 1.69 -18.34
N TYR A 316 -24.63 1.42 -18.28
CA TYR A 316 -23.94 0.62 -19.28
C TYR A 316 -22.75 -0.13 -18.70
N LEU A 317 -22.34 -1.21 -19.35
CA LEU A 317 -21.18 -1.99 -18.95
C LEU A 317 -19.88 -1.38 -19.47
N THR A 318 -18.85 -1.45 -18.63
CA THR A 318 -17.45 -1.20 -19.00
C THR A 318 -16.58 -2.37 -18.58
N ASP A 319 -15.35 -2.44 -19.08
CA ASP A 319 -14.29 -3.20 -18.40
C ASP A 319 -13.83 -2.48 -17.10
N ASP A 320 -12.80 -3.00 -16.44
CA ASP A 320 -12.25 -2.46 -15.21
C ASP A 320 -11.41 -1.18 -15.39
N GLU A 321 -10.99 -0.88 -16.62
CA GLU A 321 -10.35 0.39 -17.00
C GLU A 321 -11.41 1.48 -17.30
N GLY A 322 -12.67 1.08 -17.50
CA GLY A 322 -13.78 1.98 -17.81
C GLY A 322 -14.01 2.18 -19.32
N ARG A 323 -13.50 1.28 -20.16
CA ARG A 323 -13.82 1.23 -21.60
C ARG A 323 -15.19 0.60 -21.79
N THR A 324 -16.01 1.24 -22.61
CA THR A 324 -17.40 0.84 -22.85
C THR A 324 -17.48 -0.51 -23.58
N LEU A 325 -18.40 -1.36 -23.12
CA LEU A 325 -18.74 -2.63 -23.76
C LEU A 325 -20.03 -2.50 -24.55
N TYR A 326 -20.01 -3.03 -25.77
CA TYR A 326 -21.09 -2.96 -26.74
C TYR A 326 -21.59 -4.36 -27.11
N TYR A 327 -22.82 -4.42 -27.61
CA TYR A 327 -23.35 -5.57 -28.33
C TYR A 327 -23.73 -5.16 -29.76
N PHE A 328 -23.77 -6.15 -30.66
CA PHE A 328 -24.19 -5.99 -32.04
C PHE A 328 -25.62 -6.51 -32.23
N ALA A 329 -26.55 -5.66 -32.63
CA ALA A 329 -27.96 -6.03 -32.80
C ALA A 329 -28.21 -7.08 -33.91
N LYS A 330 -27.22 -7.33 -34.78
CA LYS A 330 -27.29 -8.40 -35.79
C LYS A 330 -26.78 -9.75 -35.28
N ASP A 331 -26.19 -9.80 -34.09
CA ASP A 331 -25.83 -11.06 -33.46
C ASP A 331 -27.08 -11.80 -33.01
N SER A 332 -26.90 -13.10 -32.77
CA SER A 332 -27.89 -13.93 -32.09
C SER A 332 -27.27 -14.50 -30.82
N VAL A 333 -28.11 -15.02 -29.94
CA VAL A 333 -27.65 -15.68 -28.72
C VAL A 333 -26.62 -16.77 -29.09
N ASN A 334 -25.42 -16.66 -28.52
CA ASN A 334 -24.25 -17.50 -28.73
C ASN A 334 -23.75 -17.55 -30.19
N MET A 335 -23.93 -16.47 -30.96
CA MET A 335 -23.42 -16.37 -32.33
C MET A 335 -23.08 -14.93 -32.74
N SER A 336 -21.84 -14.71 -33.19
CA SER A 336 -21.40 -13.43 -33.76
C SER A 336 -21.60 -13.38 -35.28
N ALA A 337 -22.33 -12.39 -35.78
CA ALA A 337 -22.38 -12.00 -37.18
C ALA A 337 -21.18 -11.10 -37.56
N CYS A 338 -20.46 -10.54 -36.59
CA CYS A 338 -19.26 -9.74 -36.80
C CYS A 338 -18.02 -10.64 -37.00
N THR A 339 -17.45 -10.62 -38.21
CA THR A 339 -16.23 -11.37 -38.57
C THR A 339 -15.30 -10.52 -39.44
N GLY A 340 -14.03 -10.94 -39.59
CA GLY A 340 -13.05 -10.27 -40.44
C GLY A 340 -12.87 -8.79 -40.10
N GLY A 341 -12.92 -7.91 -41.11
CA GLY A 341 -12.76 -6.46 -40.93
C GLY A 341 -13.79 -5.79 -40.01
N CYS A 342 -14.91 -6.46 -39.69
CA CYS A 342 -15.80 -6.00 -38.63
C CYS A 342 -15.09 -5.98 -37.27
N LEU A 343 -14.35 -7.05 -36.94
CA LEU A 343 -13.63 -7.20 -35.66
C LEU A 343 -12.43 -6.25 -35.53
N GLU A 344 -11.93 -5.70 -36.64
CA GLU A 344 -10.92 -4.63 -36.59
C GLU A 344 -11.49 -3.32 -36.06
N LYS A 345 -12.80 -3.07 -36.27
CA LYS A 345 -13.50 -1.88 -35.77
C LYS A 345 -14.23 -2.14 -34.46
N TRP A 346 -14.57 -3.40 -34.22
CA TRP A 346 -15.24 -3.88 -33.02
C TRP A 346 -14.45 -5.04 -32.42
N PRO A 347 -13.31 -4.78 -31.77
CA PRO A 347 -12.52 -5.84 -31.18
C PRO A 347 -13.31 -6.63 -30.13
N PRO A 348 -13.12 -7.95 -30.03
CA PRO A 348 -13.81 -8.76 -29.04
C PRO A 348 -13.35 -8.41 -27.62
N PHE A 349 -14.31 -8.30 -26.69
CA PHE A 349 -14.01 -8.35 -25.27
C PHE A 349 -14.00 -9.81 -24.81
N TYR A 350 -12.92 -10.24 -24.15
CA TYR A 350 -12.83 -11.58 -23.58
C TYR A 350 -12.15 -11.59 -22.21
N ARG A 351 -12.88 -12.15 -21.25
CA ARG A 351 -12.50 -12.53 -19.89
C ARG A 351 -13.29 -13.80 -19.56
N ALA A 352 -12.59 -14.89 -19.24
CA ALA A 352 -13.23 -16.10 -18.77
C ALA A 352 -13.80 -15.86 -17.36
N ASN A 353 -15.06 -16.23 -17.13
CA ASN A 353 -15.76 -16.05 -15.85
C ASN A 353 -15.55 -14.65 -15.22
N PRO A 354 -15.95 -13.56 -15.90
CA PRO A 354 -15.63 -12.21 -15.46
C PRO A 354 -16.25 -11.90 -14.09
N VAL A 355 -15.46 -11.32 -13.20
CA VAL A 355 -15.97 -10.75 -11.96
C VAL A 355 -16.73 -9.47 -12.29
N ALA A 356 -18.00 -9.41 -11.88
CA ALA A 356 -18.92 -8.31 -12.12
C ALA A 356 -19.72 -7.99 -10.84
N PRO A 357 -20.44 -6.85 -10.79
CA PRO A 357 -21.37 -6.56 -9.72
C PRO A 357 -22.35 -7.72 -9.49
N SER A 358 -22.69 -7.99 -8.23
CA SER A 358 -23.40 -9.23 -7.86
C SER A 358 -24.79 -9.32 -8.50
N VAL A 359 -25.40 -8.17 -8.79
CA VAL A 359 -26.69 -8.03 -9.49
C VAL A 359 -26.68 -8.54 -10.93
N ILE A 360 -25.51 -8.63 -11.57
CA ILE A 360 -25.40 -9.02 -13.00
C ILE A 360 -24.50 -10.23 -13.25
N ARG A 361 -23.83 -10.76 -12.23
CA ARG A 361 -22.85 -11.85 -12.38
C ARG A 361 -23.40 -13.11 -13.06
N GLY A 362 -24.70 -13.38 -12.93
CA GLY A 362 -25.35 -14.57 -13.50
C GLY A 362 -25.65 -14.50 -14.99
N TYR A 363 -25.38 -13.37 -15.65
CA TYR A 363 -25.69 -13.16 -17.07
C TYR A 363 -24.51 -13.38 -18.00
N PHE A 364 -23.32 -13.69 -17.49
CA PHE A 364 -22.13 -13.84 -18.32
C PHE A 364 -21.91 -15.27 -18.80
N GLY A 365 -21.41 -15.40 -20.03
CA GLY A 365 -20.99 -16.66 -20.63
C GLY A 365 -19.78 -16.49 -21.54
N GLU A 366 -19.45 -17.55 -22.28
CA GLU A 366 -18.35 -17.56 -23.24
C GLU A 366 -18.85 -18.06 -24.60
N LEU A 367 -18.27 -17.49 -25.67
CA LEU A 367 -18.47 -17.93 -27.04
C LEU A 367 -17.11 -18.07 -27.72
N ASP A 368 -16.88 -19.19 -28.38
CA ASP A 368 -15.81 -19.36 -29.36
C ASP A 368 -16.44 -19.35 -30.76
N ALA A 369 -16.18 -18.30 -31.54
CA ALA A 369 -16.62 -18.19 -32.91
C ALA A 369 -15.40 -18.31 -33.83
N ASN A 370 -15.15 -19.54 -34.31
CA ASN A 370 -14.05 -19.88 -35.23
C ASN A 370 -12.67 -19.47 -34.69
N GLY A 371 -12.40 -19.72 -33.41
CA GLY A 371 -11.14 -19.39 -32.74
C GLY A 371 -11.08 -17.98 -32.15
N THR A 372 -12.08 -17.14 -32.39
CA THR A 372 -12.21 -15.85 -31.70
C THR A 372 -13.08 -16.02 -30.47
N LYS A 373 -12.54 -15.70 -29.29
CA LYS A 373 -13.26 -15.82 -28.04
C LYS A 373 -13.93 -14.52 -27.64
N PHE A 374 -15.13 -14.63 -27.08
CA PHE A 374 -15.93 -13.53 -26.57
C PHE A 374 -16.41 -13.88 -25.17
N THR A 375 -16.39 -12.90 -24.28
CA THR A 375 -17.32 -12.88 -23.16
C THR A 375 -18.69 -12.54 -23.73
N THR A 376 -19.74 -13.20 -23.26
CA THR A 376 -21.12 -12.88 -23.63
C THR A 376 -21.88 -12.31 -22.44
N PHE A 377 -22.87 -11.45 -22.70
CA PHE A 377 -23.87 -11.03 -21.73
C PHE A 377 -25.25 -11.46 -22.24
N ARG A 378 -25.96 -12.27 -21.45
CA ARG A 378 -27.20 -12.96 -21.85
C ARG A 378 -27.05 -13.71 -23.18
N GLY A 379 -25.85 -14.24 -23.42
CA GLY A 379 -25.47 -14.96 -24.64
C GLY A 379 -25.08 -14.08 -25.84
N TYR A 380 -25.22 -12.76 -25.78
CA TYR A 380 -24.74 -11.86 -26.84
C TYR A 380 -23.25 -11.55 -26.67
N PRO A 381 -22.43 -11.64 -27.73
CA PRO A 381 -20.99 -11.34 -27.64
C PRO A 381 -20.74 -9.88 -27.29
N LEU A 382 -19.67 -9.64 -26.53
CA LEU A 382 -19.28 -8.31 -26.09
C LEU A 382 -18.11 -7.78 -26.91
N TYR A 383 -18.17 -6.49 -27.24
CA TYR A 383 -17.20 -5.81 -28.10
C TYR A 383 -16.72 -4.50 -27.48
N TYR A 384 -15.50 -4.13 -27.82
CA TYR A 384 -15.01 -2.76 -27.74
C TYR A 384 -15.33 -1.99 -29.02
N PHE A 385 -15.18 -0.66 -28.97
CA PHE A 385 -15.20 0.17 -30.16
C PHE A 385 -13.85 0.86 -30.38
N PHE A 386 -13.26 0.72 -31.57
CA PHE A 386 -11.89 1.16 -31.85
C PHE A 386 -11.64 2.68 -31.69
N LYS A 387 -12.69 3.52 -31.66
CA LYS A 387 -12.56 4.97 -31.45
C LYS A 387 -12.69 5.39 -29.99
N ASP A 388 -13.07 4.48 -29.09
CA ASP A 388 -13.09 4.78 -27.66
C ASP A 388 -11.67 4.59 -27.11
N ALA A 389 -11.04 5.71 -26.77
CA ALA A 389 -9.68 5.78 -26.25
C ALA A 389 -9.65 6.20 -24.77
N ARG A 390 -10.72 6.79 -24.25
CA ARG A 390 -10.83 7.26 -22.86
C ARG A 390 -11.98 6.61 -22.12
N ARG A 391 -11.85 6.55 -20.79
CA ARG A 391 -12.90 6.09 -19.89
C ARG A 391 -14.22 6.83 -20.16
N GLY A 392 -15.31 6.07 -20.26
CA GLY A 392 -16.66 6.60 -20.43
C GLY A 392 -16.98 7.18 -21.82
N GLU A 393 -16.06 7.07 -22.78
CA GLU A 393 -16.39 7.30 -24.19
C GLU A 393 -17.38 6.23 -24.67
N THR A 394 -18.46 6.69 -25.31
CA THR A 394 -19.54 5.83 -25.79
C THR A 394 -19.76 6.08 -27.30
N ASN A 395 -18.69 6.32 -28.06
CA ASN A 395 -18.80 6.78 -29.46
C ASN A 395 -19.34 5.70 -30.40
N GLY A 396 -19.38 4.44 -29.95
CA GLY A 396 -19.97 3.33 -30.68
C GLY A 396 -21.50 3.28 -30.59
N GLN A 397 -22.10 4.04 -29.67
CA GLN A 397 -23.54 4.03 -29.45
C GLN A 397 -24.29 4.50 -30.71
N GLY A 398 -25.21 3.67 -31.20
CA GLY A 398 -26.04 3.96 -32.37
C GLY A 398 -25.31 3.92 -33.70
N VAL A 399 -24.05 3.43 -33.76
CA VAL A 399 -23.32 3.36 -35.03
C VAL A 399 -24.09 2.47 -36.01
N LYS A 400 -24.52 3.06 -37.13
CA LYS A 400 -25.34 2.41 -38.18
C LYS A 400 -26.65 1.80 -37.65
N ASP A 401 -27.18 2.30 -36.54
CA ASP A 401 -28.41 1.82 -35.89
C ASP A 401 -28.38 0.34 -35.48
N VAL A 402 -27.18 -0.23 -35.30
CA VAL A 402 -27.01 -1.66 -34.99
C VAL A 402 -25.99 -1.95 -33.90
N TRP A 403 -25.28 -0.95 -33.38
CA TRP A 403 -24.33 -1.09 -32.29
C TRP A 403 -24.77 -0.28 -31.10
N PHE A 404 -24.82 -0.92 -29.93
CA PHE A 404 -25.36 -0.29 -28.73
C PHE A 404 -24.55 -0.71 -27.51
N VAL A 405 -24.46 0.19 -26.54
CA VAL A 405 -23.90 -0.14 -25.22
C VAL A 405 -24.74 -1.24 -24.57
N VAL A 406 -24.10 -2.03 -23.72
CA VAL A 406 -24.81 -3.05 -22.94
C VAL A 406 -25.39 -2.40 -21.69
N ASP A 407 -26.69 -2.09 -21.68
CA ASP A 407 -27.41 -1.72 -20.46
C ASP A 407 -27.78 -3.00 -19.68
N PRO A 408 -27.19 -3.26 -18.50
CA PRO A 408 -27.47 -4.49 -17.76
C PRO A 408 -28.92 -4.67 -17.32
N PHE A 409 -29.69 -3.57 -17.19
CA PHE A 409 -31.04 -3.60 -16.64
C PHE A 409 -32.12 -3.52 -17.72
N ASN A 410 -31.79 -2.95 -18.89
CA ASN A 410 -32.70 -2.82 -20.03
C ASN A 410 -32.19 -3.55 -21.29
N PHE A 411 -31.36 -4.60 -21.11
CA PHE A 411 -30.87 -5.40 -22.22
C PHE A 411 -32.01 -6.14 -22.94
N PRO A 412 -32.09 -6.08 -24.28
CA PRO A 412 -33.17 -6.67 -25.08
C PRO A 412 -33.27 -8.21 -24.99
#